data_AF-A0A7K2ILM0-F1
#
_entry.id   AF-A0A7K2ILM0-F1
#
_cell.length_a   1.000
_cell.length_b   1.000
_cell.length_c   1.000
_cell.angle_alpha   90.00
_cell.angle_beta   90.00
_cell.angle_gamma   90.00
#
_symmetry.space_group_name_H-M   'P 1'
#
loop_
_entity.id
_entity.type
_entity.pdbx_description
1 polymer ?
#
loop_
_entity_poly.entity_id
_entity_poly.type
_entity_poly.pdbx_seq_one_letter_code
_entity_poly.pdbx_strand_id
1 'polypeptide(L)'
;MRMAIIYKAVLDPDKPTLIGAWLDGRSWAGDGPTEILGSYRFDDPEGEVGIENFLVRRGERLLHVPLTYRGAPLSGAEEHLVGTMDHSVLGERWVYDGTGDETAVACFRRALEGAQEQAALEIRDGDRELGTREQTVLISRETDGRTSGEGRVDIPHVLDRATEGPTRLVARWDGGRAVVATLG
;
A
#
# COMPACT_ATOMS: atom_id res chain seq x y z
N MET A 1 -13.42 3.55 15.52
CA MET A 1 -12.41 3.05 14.56
C MET A 1 -12.45 4.01 13.38
N ARG A 2 -11.35 4.72 13.07
CA ARG A 2 -11.32 5.57 11.87
C ARG A 2 -11.05 4.63 10.69
N MET A 3 -12.03 4.51 9.79
CA MET A 3 -11.95 3.70 8.57
C MET A 3 -11.12 4.41 7.50
N ALA A 4 -10.69 3.66 6.48
CA ALA A 4 -10.00 4.18 5.32
C ALA A 4 -10.94 5.09 4.49
N ILE A 5 -10.91 6.38 4.80
CA ILE A 5 -11.74 7.39 4.13
C ILE A 5 -11.17 7.69 2.73
N ILE A 6 -12.05 7.69 1.75
CA ILE A 6 -11.84 8.24 0.42
C ILE A 6 -12.63 9.55 0.35
N TYR A 7 -11.90 10.65 0.38
CA TYR A 7 -12.46 11.95 0.07
C TYR A 7 -12.70 12.07 -1.43
N LYS A 8 -13.82 12.70 -1.80
CA LYS A 8 -13.99 13.23 -3.15
C LYS A 8 -13.06 14.44 -3.33
N ALA A 9 -11.81 14.17 -3.69
CA ALA A 9 -10.75 15.17 -3.81
C ALA A 9 -10.12 15.18 -5.20
N VAL A 10 -9.55 16.33 -5.55
CA VAL A 10 -8.59 16.45 -6.65
C VAL A 10 -7.20 16.34 -6.05
N LEU A 11 -6.34 15.55 -6.70
CA LEU A 11 -4.96 15.30 -6.29
C LEU A 11 -4.03 15.83 -7.40
N ASP A 12 -3.02 16.59 -7.02
CA ASP A 12 -1.99 17.08 -7.95
C ASP A 12 -0.58 16.89 -7.37
N PRO A 13 0.29 16.07 -7.98
CA PRO A 13 -0.02 15.12 -9.05
C PRO A 13 -1.05 14.06 -8.60
N ASP A 14 -1.77 13.49 -9.57
CA ASP A 14 -2.58 12.31 -9.28
C ASP A 14 -1.70 11.08 -8.94
N LYS A 15 -2.32 10.07 -8.32
CA LYS A 15 -1.59 8.88 -7.85
C LYS A 15 -0.89 8.12 -8.98
N PRO A 16 -1.54 7.85 -10.14
CA PRO A 16 -0.86 7.20 -11.27
C PRO A 16 0.38 7.98 -11.74
N THR A 17 0.28 9.31 -11.85
CA THR A 17 1.40 10.16 -12.27
C THR A 17 2.54 10.08 -11.26
N LEU A 18 2.23 10.22 -9.96
CA LEU A 18 3.22 10.13 -8.89
C LEU A 18 3.93 8.76 -8.86
N ILE A 19 3.17 7.67 -8.96
CA ILE A 19 3.71 6.31 -9.00
C ILE A 19 4.61 6.11 -10.22
N GLY A 20 4.16 6.52 -11.40
CA GLY A 20 4.94 6.40 -12.64
C GLY A 20 6.28 7.12 -12.53
N ALA A 21 6.26 8.39 -12.11
CA ALA A 21 7.47 9.20 -11.94
C ALA A 21 8.45 8.60 -10.92
N TRP A 22 7.93 8.03 -9.82
CA TRP A 22 8.78 7.35 -8.84
C TRP A 22 9.41 6.08 -9.40
N LEU A 23 8.64 5.25 -10.12
CA LEU A 23 9.13 4.00 -10.71
C LEU A 23 10.16 4.24 -11.83
N ASP A 24 10.08 5.35 -12.57
CA ASP A 24 11.08 5.73 -13.58
C ASP A 24 12.50 5.84 -12.98
N GLY A 25 12.63 6.21 -11.71
CA GLY A 25 13.89 6.27 -10.99
C GLY A 25 14.37 4.95 -10.37
N ARG A 26 13.64 3.84 -10.54
CA ARG A 26 13.92 2.56 -9.87
C ARG A 26 14.39 1.51 -10.87
N SER A 27 15.67 1.14 -10.80
CA SER A 27 16.29 0.15 -11.70
C SER A 27 15.64 -1.23 -11.65
N TRP A 28 14.95 -1.57 -10.55
CA TRP A 28 14.25 -2.83 -10.37
C TRP A 28 12.83 -2.83 -10.95
N ALA A 29 12.26 -1.67 -11.30
CA ALA A 29 10.86 -1.54 -11.72
C ALA A 29 10.62 -1.97 -13.18
N GLY A 30 11.67 -2.26 -13.94
CA GLY A 30 11.57 -2.49 -15.39
C GLY A 30 11.28 -1.20 -16.17
N ASP A 31 11.02 -1.34 -17.47
CA ASP A 31 10.79 -0.22 -18.38
C ASP A 31 9.36 -0.23 -18.94
N GLY A 32 8.91 0.92 -19.43
CA GLY A 32 7.64 1.07 -20.14
C GLY A 32 6.53 1.72 -19.30
N PRO A 33 5.30 1.79 -19.86
CA PRO A 33 4.18 2.46 -19.22
C PRO A 33 3.75 1.75 -17.93
N THR A 34 3.29 2.54 -16.96
CA THR A 34 2.77 2.08 -15.69
C THR A 34 1.26 1.82 -15.81
N GLU A 35 0.84 0.59 -15.57
CA GLU A 35 -0.57 0.19 -15.51
C GLU A 35 -0.93 -0.16 -14.06
N ILE A 36 -1.91 0.55 -13.48
CA ILE A 36 -2.44 0.19 -12.15
C ILE A 36 -3.48 -0.92 -12.32
N LEU A 37 -3.22 -2.07 -11.69
CA LEU A 37 -4.13 -3.23 -11.69
C LEU A 37 -5.17 -3.12 -10.59
N GLY A 38 -4.81 -2.46 -9.50
CA GLY A 38 -5.70 -2.22 -8.38
C GLY A 38 -4.97 -1.77 -7.13
N SER A 39 -5.72 -1.60 -6.05
CA SER A 39 -5.16 -1.27 -4.75
C SER A 39 -5.97 -1.86 -3.61
N TYR A 40 -5.31 -1.96 -2.45
CA TYR A 40 -5.95 -2.24 -1.17
C TYR A 40 -5.38 -1.31 -0.08
N ARG A 41 -6.12 -1.14 1.01
CA ARG A 41 -5.74 -0.28 2.14
C ARG A 41 -5.69 -1.03 3.46
N PHE A 42 -4.89 -0.47 4.35
CA PHE A 42 -4.86 -0.79 5.77
C PHE A 42 -5.25 0.45 6.56
N ASP A 43 -5.93 0.24 7.70
CA ASP A 43 -6.18 1.33 8.64
C ASP A 43 -4.96 1.51 9.55
N ASP A 44 -4.56 2.77 9.73
CA ASP A 44 -3.69 3.19 10.82
C ASP A 44 -4.51 3.22 12.12
N PRO A 45 -4.13 2.48 13.18
CA PRO A 45 -4.82 2.51 14.47
C PRO A 45 -4.97 3.91 15.06
N GLU A 46 -3.98 4.78 14.84
CA GLU A 46 -4.01 6.17 15.31
C GLU A 46 -4.80 7.08 14.34
N GLY A 47 -5.02 6.62 13.11
CA GLY A 47 -5.81 7.30 12.09
C GLY A 47 -5.15 8.56 11.52
N GLU A 48 -3.82 8.66 11.57
CA GLU A 48 -3.06 9.83 11.14
C GLU A 48 -2.40 9.61 9.76
N VAL A 49 -2.08 8.36 9.44
CA VAL A 49 -1.41 7.96 8.19
C VAL A 49 -2.37 7.19 7.30
N GLY A 50 -2.51 7.61 6.04
CA GLY A 50 -3.18 6.78 5.03
C GLY A 50 -2.23 5.71 4.51
N ILE A 51 -2.61 4.43 4.55
CA ILE A 51 -1.83 3.32 3.97
C ILE A 51 -2.59 2.73 2.78
N GLU A 52 -2.03 2.88 1.58
CA GLU A 52 -2.60 2.35 0.33
C GLU A 52 -1.53 1.63 -0.46
N ASN A 53 -1.87 0.44 -0.94
CA ASN A 53 -0.93 -0.49 -1.54
C ASN A 53 -1.42 -0.80 -2.94
N PHE A 54 -0.61 -0.49 -3.94
CA PHE A 54 -0.95 -0.69 -5.34
C PHE A 54 -0.31 -1.95 -5.91
N LEU A 55 -1.06 -2.65 -6.76
CA LEU A 55 -0.50 -3.60 -7.70
C LEU A 55 -0.38 -2.92 -9.07
N VAL A 56 0.83 -3.00 -9.63
CA VAL A 56 1.21 -2.28 -10.84
C VAL A 56 1.83 -3.27 -11.82
N ARG A 57 1.52 -3.11 -13.10
CA ARG A 57 2.25 -3.75 -14.19
C ARG A 57 3.11 -2.73 -14.92
N ARG A 58 4.36 -3.09 -15.17
CA ARG A 58 5.30 -2.27 -15.96
C ARG A 58 6.14 -3.18 -16.84
N GLY A 59 5.82 -3.21 -18.14
CA GLY A 59 6.35 -4.22 -19.05
C GLY A 59 6.01 -5.63 -18.58
N GLU A 60 7.02 -6.46 -18.37
CA GLU A 60 6.88 -7.84 -17.85
C GLU A 60 6.88 -7.91 -16.32
N ARG A 61 7.09 -6.79 -15.61
CA ARG A 61 7.15 -6.76 -14.15
C ARG A 61 5.77 -6.65 -13.54
N LEU A 62 5.49 -7.49 -12.56
CA LEU A 62 4.45 -7.28 -11.56
C LEU A 62 5.07 -6.64 -10.33
N LEU A 63 4.56 -5.47 -9.94
CA LEU A 63 5.08 -4.67 -8.85
C LEU A 63 4.05 -4.46 -7.74
N HIS A 64 4.56 -4.39 -6.52
CA HIS A 64 3.84 -3.95 -5.33
C HIS A 64 4.38 -2.59 -4.91
N VAL A 65 3.49 -1.61 -4.77
CA VAL A 65 3.85 -0.24 -4.40
C VAL A 65 3.05 0.16 -3.16
N PRO A 66 3.54 -0.16 -1.95
CA PRO A 66 3.01 0.36 -0.70
C PRO A 66 3.30 1.86 -0.60
N LEU A 67 2.28 2.67 -0.33
CA LEU A 67 2.42 4.11 -0.12
C LEU A 67 1.82 4.51 1.22
N THR A 68 2.51 5.42 1.91
CA THR A 68 1.93 6.16 3.04
C THR A 68 1.68 7.62 2.67
N TYR A 69 0.58 8.19 3.17
CA TYR A 69 0.23 9.59 2.97
C TYR A 69 0.19 10.31 4.32
N ARG A 70 1.18 11.17 4.56
CA ARG A 70 1.34 11.93 5.82
C ARG A 70 0.98 13.40 5.63
N GLY A 71 0.46 14.02 6.68
CA GLY A 71 0.17 15.47 6.70
C GLY A 71 1.37 16.35 7.03
N ALA A 72 2.55 15.76 7.24
CA ALA A 72 3.83 16.44 7.48
C ALA A 72 4.99 15.54 7.03
N PRO A 73 6.20 16.09 6.78
CA PRO A 73 7.40 15.30 6.50
C PRO A 73 7.72 14.30 7.62
N LEU A 74 8.21 13.12 7.26
CA LEU A 74 8.71 12.10 8.18
C LEU A 74 10.22 12.23 8.30
N SER A 75 10.69 12.66 9.48
CA SER A 75 12.12 12.85 9.75
C SER A 75 12.89 11.54 9.60
N GLY A 76 13.97 11.54 8.83
CA GLY A 76 14.85 10.38 8.67
C GLY A 76 14.38 9.37 7.62
N ALA A 77 13.29 9.63 6.92
CA ALA A 77 12.76 8.78 5.84
C ALA A 77 12.91 9.43 4.45
N GLU A 78 13.82 10.39 4.29
CA GLU A 78 13.98 11.17 3.06
C GLU A 78 14.32 10.29 1.85
N GLU A 79 15.05 9.20 2.06
CA GLU A 79 15.37 8.23 1.00
C GLU A 79 14.16 7.44 0.48
N HIS A 80 13.10 7.38 1.29
CA HIS A 80 11.83 6.74 0.98
C HIS A 80 10.78 7.73 0.46
N LEU A 81 11.08 9.03 0.39
CA LEU A 81 10.15 10.01 -0.15
C LEU A 81 9.88 9.71 -1.63
N VAL A 82 8.61 9.47 -1.93
CA VAL A 82 8.11 9.26 -3.30
C VAL A 82 7.85 10.62 -3.95
N GLY A 83 7.30 11.56 -3.18
CA GLY A 83 7.06 12.94 -3.58
C GLY A 83 6.04 13.61 -2.66
N THR A 84 5.59 14.80 -3.05
CA THR A 84 4.46 15.50 -2.42
C THR A 84 3.26 15.54 -3.36
N MET A 85 2.07 15.71 -2.79
CA MET A 85 0.84 15.98 -3.54
C MET A 85 -0.03 17.00 -2.84
N ASP A 86 -0.69 17.85 -3.60
CA ASP A 86 -1.76 18.71 -3.13
C ASP A 86 -3.07 17.94 -3.09
N HIS A 87 -3.67 17.81 -1.91
CA HIS A 87 -4.98 17.20 -1.72
C HIS A 87 -6.02 18.27 -1.44
N SER A 88 -6.98 18.46 -2.34
CA SER A 88 -7.96 19.58 -2.27
C SER A 88 -8.77 19.66 -0.96
N VAL A 89 -8.84 18.57 -0.19
CA VAL A 89 -9.51 18.51 1.13
C VAL A 89 -8.54 18.46 2.32
N LEU A 90 -7.35 17.87 2.18
CA LEU A 90 -6.45 17.57 3.30
C LEU A 90 -5.19 18.43 3.31
N GLY A 91 -5.03 19.31 2.30
CA GLY A 91 -3.82 20.09 2.08
C GLY A 91 -2.69 19.27 1.47
N GLU A 92 -1.47 19.79 1.59
CA GLU A 92 -0.26 19.11 1.14
C GLU A 92 -0.06 17.77 1.87
N ARG A 93 0.33 16.74 1.11
CA ARG A 93 0.62 15.40 1.63
C ARG A 93 2.03 15.00 1.20
N TRP A 94 2.76 14.42 2.15
CA TRP A 94 4.04 13.76 1.88
C TRP A 94 3.80 12.28 1.67
N VAL A 95 4.24 11.78 0.52
CA VAL A 95 4.04 10.40 0.11
C VAL A 95 5.35 9.64 0.23
N TYR A 96 5.36 8.55 0.98
CA TYR A 96 6.54 7.71 1.15
C TYR A 96 6.31 6.30 0.61
N ASP A 97 7.39 5.65 0.21
CA ASP A 97 7.46 4.21 0.03
C ASP A 97 7.20 3.55 1.39
N GLY A 98 6.05 2.87 1.51
CA GLY A 98 5.59 2.30 2.76
C GLY A 98 6.50 1.20 3.32
N THR A 99 7.46 0.71 2.54
CA THR A 99 8.48 -0.23 3.04
C THR A 99 9.48 0.42 3.99
N GLY A 100 9.67 1.75 3.90
CA GLY A 100 10.50 2.54 4.80
C GLY A 100 9.73 3.30 5.87
N ASP A 101 8.42 3.10 5.95
CA ASP A 101 7.55 3.78 6.91
C ASP A 101 7.08 2.80 8.00
N GLU A 102 7.51 3.03 9.23
CA GLU A 102 7.21 2.15 10.37
C GLU A 102 5.71 1.93 10.60
N THR A 103 4.88 2.93 10.29
CA THR A 103 3.41 2.80 10.43
C THR A 103 2.87 1.77 9.43
N ALA A 104 3.33 1.80 8.18
CA ALA A 104 2.94 0.82 7.18
C ALA A 104 3.51 -0.57 7.51
N VAL A 105 4.79 -0.67 7.89
CA VAL A 105 5.40 -1.95 8.29
C VAL A 105 4.65 -2.58 9.48
N ALA A 106 4.22 -1.78 10.45
CA ALA A 106 3.41 -2.26 11.57
C ALA A 106 2.02 -2.76 11.11
N CYS A 107 1.38 -2.10 10.14
CA CYS A 107 0.14 -2.61 9.53
C CYS A 107 0.34 -3.96 8.85
N PHE A 108 1.40 -4.12 8.06
CA PHE A 108 1.75 -5.40 7.44
C PHE A 108 2.03 -6.49 8.48
N ARG A 109 2.78 -6.17 9.56
CA ARG A 109 3.01 -7.09 10.67
C ARG A 109 1.70 -7.56 11.29
N ARG A 110 0.81 -6.64 11.67
CA ARG A 110 -0.48 -7.00 12.28
C ARG A 110 -1.32 -7.85 11.33
N ALA A 111 -1.34 -7.54 10.04
CA ALA A 111 -2.04 -8.35 9.05
C ALA A 111 -1.44 -9.76 8.91
N LEU A 112 -0.12 -9.88 8.91
CA LEU A 112 0.58 -11.18 8.94
C LEU A 112 0.35 -11.94 10.25
N GLU A 113 0.14 -11.27 11.37
CA GLU A 113 -0.20 -11.89 12.66
C GLU A 113 -1.70 -12.24 12.78
N GLY A 114 -2.53 -11.80 11.81
CA GLY A 114 -3.98 -11.97 11.86
C GLY A 114 -4.68 -10.99 12.82
N ALA A 115 -3.99 -9.95 13.27
CA ALA A 115 -4.50 -8.90 14.14
C ALA A 115 -5.10 -7.71 13.36
N GLN A 116 -5.04 -7.73 12.03
CA GLN A 116 -5.60 -6.68 11.18
C GLN A 116 -6.06 -7.25 9.84
N GLU A 117 -7.23 -6.81 9.39
CA GLU A 117 -7.76 -7.12 8.06
C GLU A 117 -7.52 -5.94 7.09
N GLN A 118 -7.77 -6.15 5.80
CA GLN A 118 -7.85 -5.04 4.86
C GLN A 118 -8.99 -4.08 5.26
N ALA A 119 -8.78 -2.78 5.12
CA ALA A 119 -9.78 -1.79 5.50
C ALA A 119 -11.03 -1.83 4.60
N ALA A 120 -12.19 -1.53 5.15
CA ALA A 120 -13.36 -1.16 4.34
C ALA A 120 -13.20 0.28 3.85
N LEU A 121 -13.43 0.54 2.56
CA LEU A 121 -13.34 1.90 2.02
C LEU A 121 -14.65 2.64 2.25
N GLU A 122 -14.61 3.73 3.00
CA GLU A 122 -15.74 4.67 3.10
C GLU A 122 -15.55 5.81 2.12
N ILE A 123 -16.59 6.16 1.37
CA ILE A 123 -16.60 7.35 0.54
C ILE A 123 -17.21 8.49 1.34
N ARG A 124 -16.52 9.63 1.40
CA ARG A 124 -17.01 10.85 2.08
C ARG A 124 -16.95 12.09 1.19
N ASP A 125 -17.91 12.99 1.41
CA ASP A 125 -17.93 14.35 0.88
C ASP A 125 -18.07 15.33 2.06
N GLY A 126 -16.95 15.90 2.50
CA GLY A 126 -16.84 16.57 3.79
C GLY A 126 -17.20 15.61 4.94
N ASP A 127 -18.11 16.03 5.82
CA ASP A 127 -18.57 15.23 6.96
C ASP A 127 -19.64 14.18 6.60
N ARG A 128 -20.10 14.15 5.34
CA ARG A 128 -21.17 13.25 4.90
C ARG A 128 -20.59 11.92 4.40
N GLU A 129 -21.03 10.82 5.01
CA GLU A 129 -20.81 9.47 4.49
C GLU A 129 -21.69 9.22 3.25
N LEU A 130 -21.07 8.79 2.16
CA LEU A 130 -21.73 8.48 0.89
C LEU A 130 -21.89 6.98 0.65
N GLY A 131 -21.24 6.13 1.45
CA GLY A 131 -21.33 4.67 1.40
C GLY A 131 -19.95 4.00 1.41
N THR A 132 -19.92 2.71 1.09
CA THR A 132 -18.69 1.91 1.02
C THR A 132 -18.34 1.51 -0.42
N ARG A 133 -17.06 1.24 -0.66
CA ARG A 133 -16.55 0.72 -1.94
C ARG A 133 -15.76 -0.56 -1.71
N GLU A 134 -15.98 -1.56 -2.55
CA GLU A 134 -15.11 -2.73 -2.57
C GLU A 134 -13.71 -2.36 -3.09
N GLN A 135 -12.69 -2.99 -2.53
CA GLN A 135 -11.31 -2.84 -3.00
C GLN A 135 -11.10 -3.73 -4.22
N THR A 136 -10.36 -3.23 -5.22
CA THR A 136 -10.08 -4.02 -6.44
C THR A 136 -9.04 -5.11 -6.21
N VAL A 137 -8.30 -5.03 -5.10
CA VAL A 137 -7.39 -6.07 -4.62
C VAL A 137 -7.90 -6.59 -3.28
N LEU A 138 -8.00 -7.91 -3.16
CA LEU A 138 -8.36 -8.61 -1.93
C LEU A 138 -7.13 -9.27 -1.31
N ILE A 139 -6.91 -9.05 -0.02
CA ILE A 139 -5.83 -9.64 0.75
C ILE A 139 -6.37 -10.80 1.59
N SER A 140 -5.66 -11.93 1.54
CA SER A 140 -5.86 -13.04 2.48
C SER A 140 -4.55 -13.43 3.14
N ARG A 141 -4.64 -13.80 4.41
CA ARG A 141 -3.52 -14.41 5.15
C ARG A 141 -3.46 -15.91 4.87
N GLU A 142 -2.30 -16.41 4.49
CA GLU A 142 -2.00 -17.84 4.33
C GLU A 142 -0.86 -18.23 5.29
N THR A 143 -0.95 -19.41 5.92
CA THR A 143 0.10 -19.96 6.80
C THR A 143 0.39 -21.40 6.44
N ASP A 144 1.64 -21.83 6.55
CA ASP A 144 2.05 -23.23 6.38
C ASP A 144 2.01 -24.04 7.69
N GLY A 145 1.50 -23.44 8.77
CA GLY A 145 1.36 -24.09 10.08
C GLY A 145 2.60 -24.01 10.96
N ARG A 146 3.73 -23.49 10.47
CA ARG A 146 4.89 -23.18 11.31
C ARG A 146 4.64 -21.88 12.07
N THR A 147 4.98 -21.85 13.36
CA THR A 147 4.92 -20.61 14.13
C THR A 147 5.94 -19.62 13.58
N SER A 148 5.45 -18.48 13.13
CA SER A 148 6.28 -17.31 12.85
C SER A 148 6.71 -16.77 14.22
N GLY A 149 8.00 -16.85 14.56
CA GLY A 149 8.56 -16.26 15.79
C GLY A 149 8.62 -14.73 15.69
N GLU A 150 9.64 -14.11 16.29
CA GLU A 150 10.02 -12.69 16.07
C GLU A 150 10.59 -12.47 14.64
N GLY A 151 9.91 -13.02 13.63
CA GLY A 151 10.32 -12.95 12.23
C GLY A 151 10.33 -11.53 11.69
N ARG A 152 11.10 -11.32 10.63
CA ARG A 152 11.13 -10.03 9.94
C ARG A 152 9.98 -9.97 8.95
N VAL A 153 9.34 -8.80 8.86
CA VAL A 153 8.38 -8.52 7.79
C VAL A 153 9.17 -8.22 6.52
N ASP A 154 8.89 -8.96 5.45
CA ASP A 154 9.39 -8.70 4.10
C ASP A 154 8.24 -8.20 3.22
N ILE A 155 8.44 -7.08 2.53
CA ILE A 155 7.45 -6.43 1.65
C ILE A 155 8.15 -6.17 0.30
N PRO A 156 8.16 -7.15 -0.62
CA PRO A 156 8.89 -7.02 -1.87
C PRO A 156 8.19 -6.04 -2.82
N HIS A 157 8.94 -5.17 -3.50
CA HIS A 157 8.41 -4.37 -4.60
C HIS A 157 8.23 -5.16 -5.90
N VAL A 158 9.02 -6.19 -6.15
CA VAL A 158 8.97 -7.02 -7.36
C VAL A 158 8.36 -8.38 -7.02
N LEU A 159 7.23 -8.72 -7.66
CA LEU A 159 6.44 -9.91 -7.34
C LEU A 159 6.63 -11.08 -8.32
N ASP A 160 7.57 -10.95 -9.26
CA ASP A 160 7.84 -11.98 -10.29
C ASP A 160 8.41 -13.28 -9.71
N ARG A 161 8.89 -13.25 -8.46
CA ARG A 161 9.41 -14.42 -7.76
C ARG A 161 8.57 -14.67 -6.52
N ALA A 162 8.35 -15.95 -6.23
CA ALA A 162 7.65 -16.34 -5.02
C ALA A 162 8.48 -15.96 -3.79
N THR A 163 7.96 -15.08 -2.95
CA THR A 163 8.49 -14.86 -1.61
C THR A 163 8.04 -16.00 -0.71
N GLU A 164 9.00 -16.56 0.04
CA GLU A 164 8.77 -17.63 0.99
C GLU A 164 8.67 -17.10 2.41
N GLY A 165 7.91 -17.80 3.24
CA GLY A 165 7.72 -17.50 4.65
C GLY A 165 6.63 -18.39 5.25
N PRO A 166 6.69 -18.67 6.56
CA PRO A 166 5.68 -19.47 7.26
C PRO A 166 4.31 -18.79 7.31
N THR A 167 4.28 -17.45 7.25
CA THR A 167 3.05 -16.68 7.08
C THR A 167 3.19 -15.67 5.95
N ARG A 168 2.13 -15.52 5.15
CA ARG A 168 2.12 -14.75 3.90
C ARG A 168 0.83 -13.95 3.79
N LEU A 169 0.92 -12.74 3.23
CA LEU A 169 -0.23 -12.03 2.68
C LEU A 169 -0.28 -12.25 1.18
N VAL A 170 -1.42 -12.74 0.71
CA VAL A 170 -1.67 -13.01 -0.71
C VAL A 170 -2.69 -12.00 -1.21
N ALA A 171 -2.29 -11.23 -2.20
CA ALA A 171 -3.17 -10.37 -2.96
C ALA A 171 -3.82 -11.13 -4.11
N ARG A 172 -5.11 -10.88 -4.34
CA ARG A 172 -5.89 -11.36 -5.48
C ARG A 172 -6.58 -10.17 -6.15
N TRP A 173 -6.54 -10.13 -7.47
CA TRP A 173 -7.19 -9.10 -8.29
C TRP A 173 -7.69 -9.73 -9.59
N ASP A 174 -8.40 -8.96 -10.41
CA ASP A 174 -8.82 -9.44 -11.71
C ASP A 174 -7.61 -9.72 -12.61
N GLY A 175 -7.38 -11.00 -12.91
CA GLY A 175 -6.24 -11.45 -13.70
C GLY A 175 -5.03 -11.97 -12.92
N GLY A 176 -5.08 -12.11 -11.59
CA GLY A 176 -3.96 -12.77 -10.89
C GLY A 176 -4.00 -12.88 -9.38
N ARG A 177 -2.94 -13.51 -8.85
CA ARG A 177 -2.60 -13.57 -7.42
C ARG A 177 -1.09 -13.45 -7.22
N ALA A 178 -0.67 -12.85 -6.12
CA ALA A 178 0.75 -12.75 -5.75
C ALA A 178 0.92 -12.64 -4.23
N VAL A 179 2.07 -13.08 -3.70
CA VAL A 179 2.46 -12.86 -2.31
C VAL A 179 3.02 -11.44 -2.20
N VAL A 180 2.42 -10.59 -1.37
CA VAL A 180 2.79 -9.17 -1.24
C VAL A 180 3.55 -8.85 0.05
N ALA A 181 3.52 -9.75 1.03
CA ALA A 181 4.35 -9.68 2.21
C ALA A 181 4.50 -11.06 2.86
N THR A 182 5.61 -11.27 3.58
CA THR A 182 5.82 -12.47 4.40
C THR A 182 6.32 -12.11 5.79
N LEU A 183 6.12 -13.03 6.74
CA LEU A 183 6.71 -13.01 8.07
C LEU A 183 7.53 -14.29 8.23
N GLY A 184 8.84 -14.17 8.41
CA GLY A 184 9.77 -15.31 8.48
C GLY A 184 11.15 -14.98 9.02
#